data_AF-A0A956ERQ6-F1
#
_entry.id   AF-A0A956ERQ6-F1
#
_cell.length_a   1.000
_cell.length_b   1.000
_cell.length_c   1.000
_cell.angle_alpha   90.00
_cell.angle_beta   90.00
_cell.angle_gamma   90.00
#
_symmetry.space_group_name_H-M   'P 1'
#
loop_
_entity.id
_entity.type
_entity.pdbx_description
1 polymer ?
#
loop_
_entity_poly.entity_id
_entity_poly.type
_entity_poly.pdbx_seq_one_letter_code
_entity_poly.pdbx_strand_id
1 'polypeptide(L)'
;MLSNEPFYGLHGPPGTGKTTVASVAVAAHLRVDPSQRVLISSQSHYALDNLARRVLKRCKDDGLDAVAVRIASHHAVAGDKVHPKVEHLLPERQASARVEGIQRTAERALATGQLRDGRLLTNDLKELLGLWKEQAPRIELEVRDRIRRGANLVFATTGGCTRRNVATGGTSGQYDWVIVEEAARAWPTELALPLVHGRRWSLIGDHFQLPAFDELSVERFLQACTESKDEELNAHGENRAAYLEAFNLFGNLFDKRATRRKQRPAGSRLVEPLDELDLQFRMHPDICRIVSRAFYRVRIDPNTGEERRYPNGWLRTHEETTAKPHGIHSPNVLARRALVWLDTEGVEDTNDQRAWKNEGEARLIRTLLERLR
;
A
#
# COMPACT_ATOMS: atom_id res chain seq x y z
N MET A 1 15.69 -4.34 5.43
CA MET A 1 15.03 -3.04 5.23
C MET A 1 15.81 -1.89 5.86
N LEU A 2 15.87 -1.75 7.20
CA LEU A 2 16.38 -0.55 7.90
C LEU A 2 17.90 -0.28 7.80
N SER A 3 18.71 -1.27 7.43
CA SER A 3 20.17 -1.12 7.26
C SER A 3 20.61 -0.72 5.85
N ASN A 4 19.70 -0.71 4.88
CA ASN A 4 20.04 -0.50 3.46
C ASN A 4 19.62 0.89 3.01
N GLU A 5 20.61 1.69 2.60
CA GLU A 5 20.46 3.08 2.14
C GLU A 5 21.23 3.31 0.83
N PRO A 6 20.73 4.17 -0.08
CA PRO A 6 19.47 4.93 0.02
C PRO A 6 18.23 4.12 -0.38
N PHE A 7 18.38 2.88 -0.88
CA PHE A 7 17.30 2.12 -1.50
C PHE A 7 17.11 0.73 -0.89
N TYR A 8 15.87 0.25 -0.83
CA TYR A 8 15.52 -1.12 -0.50
C TYR A 8 14.29 -1.62 -1.30
N GLY A 9 14.32 -2.86 -1.78
CA GLY A 9 13.19 -3.51 -2.44
C GLY A 9 12.76 -4.77 -1.70
N LEU A 10 11.44 -4.97 -1.56
CA LEU A 10 10.87 -6.16 -0.94
C LEU A 10 9.83 -6.79 -1.86
N HIS A 11 10.16 -7.97 -2.38
CA HIS A 11 9.20 -8.83 -3.06
C HIS A 11 8.46 -9.66 -2.01
N GLY A 12 7.14 -9.64 -2.04
CA GLY A 12 6.35 -10.49 -1.15
C GLY A 12 5.16 -11.11 -1.87
N PRO A 13 5.17 -12.42 -2.12
CA PRO A 13 4.01 -13.17 -2.58
C PRO A 13 2.72 -12.96 -1.76
N PRO A 14 1.54 -13.39 -2.24
CA PRO A 14 0.29 -13.27 -1.50
C PRO A 14 0.38 -13.90 -0.10
N GLY A 15 -0.12 -13.18 0.91
CA GLY A 15 -0.19 -13.70 2.27
C GLY A 15 1.12 -13.71 3.07
N THR A 16 2.23 -13.22 2.51
CA THR A 16 3.55 -13.22 3.17
C THR A 16 3.76 -12.14 4.23
N GLY A 17 2.82 -11.20 4.36
CA GLY A 17 2.87 -10.18 5.41
C GLY A 17 3.66 -8.92 5.04
N LYS A 18 3.79 -8.57 3.75
CA LYS A 18 4.37 -7.30 3.25
C LYS A 18 3.98 -6.07 4.09
N THR A 19 2.68 -5.82 4.25
CA THR A 19 2.14 -4.70 5.02
C THR A 19 2.54 -4.77 6.50
N THR A 20 2.65 -5.98 7.06
CA THR A 20 3.12 -6.18 8.44
C THR A 20 4.59 -5.80 8.56
N VAL A 21 5.45 -6.29 7.66
CA VAL A 21 6.87 -5.91 7.61
C VAL A 21 7.03 -4.39 7.50
N ALA A 22 6.28 -3.75 6.60
CA ALA A 22 6.28 -2.29 6.46
C ALA A 22 5.91 -1.59 7.77
N SER A 23 4.82 -2.01 8.43
CA SER A 23 4.38 -1.41 9.70
C SER A 23 5.38 -1.57 10.83
N VAL A 24 6.02 -2.73 10.95
CA VAL A 24 7.06 -3.00 11.95
C VAL A 24 8.30 -2.16 11.66
N ALA A 25 8.68 -2.03 10.39
CA ALA A 25 9.83 -1.23 10.00
C ALA A 25 9.62 0.27 10.26
N VAL A 26 8.41 0.81 10.00
CA VAL A 26 8.05 2.20 10.36
C VAL A 26 8.16 2.45 11.85
N ALA A 27 7.56 1.60 12.67
CA ALA A 27 7.63 1.78 14.12
C ALA A 27 9.07 1.62 14.65
N ALA A 28 9.84 0.66 14.12
CA ALA A 28 11.24 0.49 14.47
C ALA A 28 12.11 1.70 14.07
N HIS A 29 11.84 2.32 12.92
CA HIS A 29 12.51 3.54 12.49
C HIS A 29 12.23 4.71 13.45
N LEU A 30 10.96 4.93 13.79
CA LEU A 30 10.56 5.99 14.73
C LEU A 30 11.02 5.74 16.18
N ARG A 31 11.28 4.50 16.58
CA ARG A 31 11.92 4.20 17.87
C ARG A 31 13.35 4.70 17.96
N VAL A 32 14.08 4.65 16.85
CA VAL A 32 15.47 5.14 16.80
C VAL A 32 15.48 6.66 16.88
N ASP A 33 14.61 7.30 16.10
CA ASP A 33 14.46 8.76 16.12
C ASP A 33 13.00 9.15 15.83
N PRO A 34 12.23 9.57 16.86
CA PRO A 34 10.83 9.97 16.71
C PRO A 34 10.61 11.21 15.84
N SER A 35 11.67 11.99 15.58
CA SER A 35 11.60 13.22 14.78
C SER A 35 11.63 12.96 13.28
N GLN A 36 12.03 11.74 12.85
CA GLN A 36 12.11 11.34 11.45
C GLN A 36 10.75 11.42 10.77
N ARG A 37 10.75 11.89 9.53
CA ARG A 37 9.53 12.03 8.74
C ARG A 37 9.44 10.93 7.70
N VAL A 38 8.34 10.19 7.72
CA VAL A 38 8.07 9.07 6.82
C VAL A 38 6.87 9.39 5.93
N LEU A 39 7.09 9.38 4.61
CA LEU A 39 6.03 9.39 3.61
C LEU A 39 5.69 7.95 3.24
N ILE A 40 4.47 7.53 3.54
CA ILE A 40 3.94 6.22 3.17
C ILE A 40 2.95 6.39 2.03
N SER A 41 3.19 5.66 0.95
CA SER A 41 2.42 5.73 -0.28
C SER A 41 1.99 4.36 -0.78
N SER A 42 0.94 4.35 -1.57
CA SER A 42 0.46 3.20 -2.32
C SER A 42 -0.37 3.67 -3.52
N GLN A 43 -0.46 2.86 -4.56
CA GLN A 43 -1.28 3.16 -5.73
C GLN A 43 -2.78 3.22 -5.37
N SER A 44 -3.23 2.33 -4.48
CA SER A 44 -4.64 2.22 -4.13
C SER A 44 -4.97 2.86 -2.77
N HIS A 45 -6.13 3.53 -2.69
CA HIS A 45 -6.63 4.09 -1.44
C HIS A 45 -6.82 3.01 -0.37
N TYR A 46 -7.36 1.85 -0.75
CA TYR A 46 -7.60 0.74 0.15
C TYR A 46 -6.32 0.20 0.79
N ALA A 47 -5.26 -0.04 0.00
CA ALA A 47 -3.99 -0.52 0.56
C ALA A 47 -3.36 0.54 1.47
N LEU A 48 -3.36 1.80 1.05
CA LEU A 48 -2.83 2.91 1.85
C LEU A 48 -3.51 3.02 3.22
N ASP A 49 -4.85 3.01 3.25
CA ASP A 49 -5.61 3.17 4.49
C ASP A 49 -5.45 1.94 5.40
N ASN A 50 -5.33 0.74 4.84
CA ASN A 50 -5.01 -0.46 5.59
C ASN A 50 -3.60 -0.43 6.19
N LEU A 51 -2.61 0.02 5.42
CA LEU A 51 -1.24 0.20 5.91
C LEU A 51 -1.19 1.26 7.00
N ALA A 52 -1.86 2.40 6.81
CA ALA A 52 -1.96 3.45 7.82
C ALA A 52 -2.48 2.92 9.15
N ARG A 53 -3.56 2.12 9.13
CA ARG A 53 -4.10 1.51 10.35
C ARG A 53 -3.13 0.56 11.04
N ARG A 54 -2.36 -0.23 10.28
CA ARG A 54 -1.37 -1.14 10.86
C ARG A 54 -0.18 -0.39 11.45
N VAL A 55 0.33 0.62 10.74
CA VAL A 55 1.39 1.50 11.23
C VAL A 55 0.96 2.18 12.53
N LEU A 56 -0.20 2.83 12.55
CA LEU A 56 -0.67 3.54 13.74
C LEU A 56 -0.96 2.61 14.91
N LYS A 57 -1.57 1.45 14.66
CA LYS A 57 -1.74 0.43 15.70
C LYS A 57 -0.38 0.04 16.27
N ARG A 58 0.61 -0.22 15.41
CA ARG A 58 1.93 -0.62 15.84
C ARG A 58 2.65 0.47 16.63
N CYS A 59 2.61 1.72 16.17
CA CYS A 59 3.18 2.85 16.90
C CYS A 59 2.55 3.00 18.28
N LYS A 60 1.21 2.86 18.38
CA LYS A 60 0.50 2.89 19.66
C LYS A 60 0.91 1.74 20.59
N ASP A 61 0.95 0.51 20.06
CA ASP A 61 1.35 -0.69 20.82
C ASP A 61 2.81 -0.54 21.33
N ASP A 62 3.64 0.18 20.58
CA ASP A 62 5.04 0.45 20.89
C ASP A 62 5.26 1.72 21.74
N GLY A 63 4.20 2.42 22.15
CA GLY A 63 4.27 3.64 22.98
C GLY A 63 4.82 4.87 22.27
N LEU A 64 4.80 4.90 20.94
CA LEU A 64 5.31 6.00 20.13
C LEU A 64 4.27 7.09 19.94
N ASP A 65 4.64 8.34 20.25
CA ASP A 65 3.82 9.51 19.93
C ASP A 65 4.07 9.93 18.47
N ALA A 66 3.15 9.54 17.58
CA ALA A 66 3.24 9.83 16.16
C ALA A 66 2.10 10.76 15.72
N VAL A 67 2.48 11.87 15.08
CA VAL A 67 1.55 12.79 14.44
C VAL A 67 1.34 12.35 13.00
N ALA A 68 0.19 11.74 12.74
CA ALA A 68 -0.15 11.20 11.45
C ALA A 68 -1.19 12.01 10.70
N VAL A 69 -0.97 12.17 9.39
CA VAL A 69 -1.91 12.80 8.46
C VAL A 69 -2.15 11.93 7.23
N ARG A 70 -3.39 11.92 6.77
CA ARG A 70 -3.82 11.28 5.52
C ARG A 70 -4.12 12.38 4.49
N ILE A 71 -3.33 12.47 3.42
CA ILE A 71 -3.50 13.46 2.37
C ILE A 71 -4.39 12.91 1.26
N ALA A 72 -5.59 13.46 1.11
CA ALA A 72 -6.51 13.12 0.04
C ALA A 72 -6.79 14.34 -0.85
N SER A 73 -7.09 14.11 -2.12
CA SER A 73 -7.62 15.17 -2.99
C SER A 73 -9.07 15.50 -2.61
N HIS A 74 -9.54 16.71 -2.91
CA HIS A 74 -10.94 17.09 -2.66
C HIS A 74 -11.94 16.11 -3.29
N HIS A 75 -11.64 15.59 -4.49
CA HIS A 75 -12.46 14.56 -5.15
C HIS A 75 -12.44 13.21 -4.44
N ALA A 76 -11.32 12.82 -3.80
CA ALA A 76 -11.25 11.58 -3.05
C ALA A 76 -12.01 11.66 -1.71
N VAL A 77 -12.00 12.83 -1.06
CA VAL A 77 -12.77 13.09 0.16
C VAL A 77 -14.27 13.11 -0.13
N ALA A 78 -14.68 13.69 -1.27
CA ALA A 78 -16.10 13.75 -1.66
C ALA A 78 -16.67 12.42 -2.18
N GLY A 79 -15.83 11.46 -2.55
CA GLY A 79 -16.24 10.19 -3.17
C GLY A 79 -16.16 8.97 -2.26
N ASP A 80 -16.13 9.14 -0.94
CA ASP A 80 -16.02 8.05 0.07
C ASP A 80 -14.84 7.09 -0.18
N LYS A 81 -13.78 7.58 -0.82
CA LYS A 81 -12.59 6.77 -1.14
C LYS A 81 -11.65 6.61 0.05
N VAL A 82 -11.85 7.39 1.12
CA VAL A 82 -11.09 7.30 2.36
C VAL A 82 -11.87 6.42 3.32
N HIS A 83 -11.22 5.40 3.86
CA HIS A 83 -11.88 4.50 4.79
C HIS A 83 -12.29 5.24 6.08
N PRO A 84 -13.53 5.08 6.60
CA PRO A 84 -14.04 5.85 7.75
C PRO A 84 -13.13 5.83 8.99
N LYS A 85 -12.54 4.67 9.30
CA LYS A 85 -11.57 4.50 10.40
C LYS A 85 -10.26 5.29 10.25
N VAL A 86 -9.98 5.96 9.13
CA VAL A 86 -8.82 6.85 8.95
C VAL A 86 -9.21 8.28 8.57
N GLU A 87 -10.49 8.61 8.45
CA GLU A 87 -10.94 9.98 8.14
C GLU A 87 -10.49 11.00 9.18
N HIS A 88 -10.40 10.59 10.45
CA HIS A 88 -9.87 11.42 11.53
C HIS A 88 -8.40 11.80 11.35
N LEU A 89 -7.69 11.22 10.38
CA LEU A 89 -6.33 11.60 9.99
C LEU A 89 -6.30 12.67 8.89
N LEU A 90 -7.43 13.01 8.27
CA LEU A 90 -7.49 14.09 7.29
C LEU A 90 -7.15 15.41 7.98
N PRO A 91 -6.21 16.22 7.43
CA PRO A 91 -5.82 17.49 8.05
C PRO A 91 -6.99 18.42 8.34
N GLU A 92 -7.98 18.45 7.44
CA GLU A 92 -9.20 19.25 7.59
C GLU A 92 -9.99 18.77 8.82
N ARG A 93 -10.24 17.46 8.93
CA ARG A 93 -10.97 16.87 10.08
C ARG A 93 -10.23 17.10 11.40
N GLN A 94 -8.90 16.98 11.38
CA GLN A 94 -8.07 17.24 12.57
C GLN A 94 -8.13 18.72 12.97
N ALA A 95 -8.06 19.64 12.00
CA ALA A 95 -8.14 21.07 12.26
C ALA A 95 -9.51 21.45 12.85
N SER A 96 -10.61 21.03 12.22
CA SER A 96 -11.96 21.30 12.72
C SER A 96 -12.15 20.72 14.13
N ALA A 97 -11.73 19.47 14.37
CA ALA A 97 -11.82 18.86 15.70
C ALA A 97 -11.01 19.60 16.78
N ARG A 98 -9.86 20.18 16.42
CA ARG A 98 -9.05 21.01 17.33
C ARG A 98 -9.74 22.33 17.64
N VAL A 99 -10.27 23.01 16.62
CA VAL A 99 -11.02 24.27 16.76
C VAL A 99 -12.26 24.06 17.63
N GLU A 100 -13.07 23.04 17.33
CA GLU A 100 -14.23 22.65 18.14
C GLU A 100 -13.84 22.28 19.57
N GLY A 101 -12.67 21.66 19.76
CA GLY A 101 -12.12 21.35 21.07
C GLY A 101 -11.77 22.61 21.88
N ILE A 102 -11.19 23.62 21.24
CA ILE A 102 -10.90 24.93 21.85
C ILE A 102 -12.21 25.60 22.26
N GLN A 103 -13.19 25.67 21.36
CA GLN A 103 -14.49 26.29 21.63
C GLN A 103 -15.22 25.59 22.78
N ARG A 104 -15.33 24.26 22.76
CA ARG A 104 -15.96 23.49 23.84
C ARG A 104 -15.26 23.67 25.18
N THR A 105 -13.93 23.75 25.17
CA THR A 105 -13.16 23.97 26.40
C THR A 105 -13.39 25.36 26.97
N ALA A 106 -13.39 26.39 26.11
CA ALA A 106 -13.70 27.76 26.51
C ALA A 106 -15.14 27.90 27.01
N GLU A 107 -16.12 27.31 26.31
CA GLU A 107 -17.54 27.30 26.72
C GLU A 107 -17.75 26.67 28.09
N ARG A 108 -17.17 25.49 28.31
CA ARG A 108 -17.26 24.81 29.60
C ARG A 108 -16.62 25.63 30.71
N ALA A 109 -15.47 26.24 30.44
CA ALA A 109 -14.79 27.07 31.42
C ALA A 109 -15.64 28.29 31.79
N LEU A 110 -16.17 29.01 30.79
CA LEU A 110 -17.05 30.16 30.99
C LEU A 110 -18.32 29.81 31.76
N ALA A 111 -18.93 28.65 31.47
CA ALA A 111 -20.14 28.18 32.13
C ALA A 111 -19.91 27.78 33.61
N THR A 112 -18.77 27.15 33.90
CA THR A 112 -18.44 26.65 35.25
C THR A 112 -17.72 27.69 36.11
N GLY A 113 -17.18 28.76 35.50
CA GLY A 113 -16.33 29.73 36.18
C GLY A 113 -14.94 29.17 36.54
N GLN A 114 -14.53 28.03 35.98
CA GLN A 114 -13.29 27.35 36.30
C GLN A 114 -12.57 26.81 35.05
N LEU A 115 -11.25 26.87 35.05
CA LEU A 115 -10.39 26.20 34.07
C LEU A 115 -10.39 24.68 34.28
N ARG A 116 -9.86 23.94 33.30
CA ARG A 116 -9.76 22.46 33.36
C ARG A 116 -8.96 21.93 34.55
N ASP A 117 -8.04 22.72 35.08
CA ASP A 117 -7.21 22.40 36.24
C ASP A 117 -7.82 22.87 37.57
N GLY A 118 -9.06 23.36 37.55
CA GLY A 118 -9.80 23.79 38.74
C GLY A 118 -9.57 25.25 39.15
N ARG A 119 -8.66 25.97 38.48
CA ARG A 119 -8.44 27.40 38.77
C ARG A 119 -9.69 28.23 38.44
N LEU A 120 -10.10 29.10 39.36
CA LEU A 120 -11.21 30.02 39.16
C LEU A 120 -10.90 31.05 38.06
N LEU A 121 -11.92 31.40 37.28
CA LEU A 121 -11.83 32.41 36.24
C LEU A 121 -12.01 33.81 36.82
N THR A 122 -10.95 34.61 36.74
CA THR A 122 -11.02 36.06 36.91
C THR A 122 -11.81 36.70 35.77
N ASN A 123 -12.27 37.94 35.94
CA ASN A 123 -13.02 38.65 34.89
C ASN A 123 -12.19 38.81 33.61
N ASP A 124 -10.91 39.18 33.73
CA ASP A 124 -10.00 39.32 32.58
C ASP A 124 -9.83 38.01 31.80
N LEU A 125 -9.75 36.87 32.52
CA LEU A 125 -9.65 35.56 31.89
C LEU A 125 -10.96 35.15 31.20
N LYS A 126 -12.12 35.55 31.73
CA LYS A 126 -13.41 35.32 31.06
C LYS A 126 -13.48 36.10 29.75
N GLU A 127 -13.08 37.37 29.75
CA GLU A 127 -13.04 38.20 28.55
C GLU A 127 -12.10 37.59 27.50
N LEU A 128 -10.88 37.24 27.89
CA LEU A 128 -9.90 36.62 27.01
C LEU A 128 -10.37 35.27 26.44
N LEU A 129 -11.01 34.42 27.25
CA LEU A 129 -11.59 33.16 26.78
C LEU A 129 -12.76 33.39 25.80
N GLY A 130 -13.58 34.41 26.02
CA GLY A 130 -14.63 34.82 25.09
C GLY A 130 -14.05 35.19 23.73
N LEU A 131 -13.02 36.05 23.72
CA LEU A 131 -12.30 36.41 22.50
C LEU A 131 -11.69 35.18 21.81
N TRP A 132 -11.02 34.29 22.55
CA TRP A 132 -10.43 33.08 21.99
C TRP A 132 -11.48 32.15 21.37
N LYS A 133 -12.64 31.99 22.02
CA LYS A 133 -13.76 31.21 21.50
C LYS A 133 -14.25 31.75 20.14
N GLU A 134 -14.35 33.08 20.01
CA GLU A 134 -14.77 33.75 18.77
C GLU A 134 -13.71 33.70 17.67
N GLN A 135 -12.43 33.79 18.02
CA GLN A 135 -11.33 33.75 17.05
C GLN A 135 -10.97 32.33 16.60
N ALA A 136 -11.26 31.29 17.39
CA ALA A 136 -10.85 29.92 17.09
C ALA A 136 -11.23 29.42 15.68
N PRO A 137 -12.44 29.66 15.15
CA PRO A 137 -12.79 29.28 13.78
C PRO A 137 -11.97 29.98 12.70
N ARG A 138 -11.48 31.20 12.98
CA ARG A 138 -10.74 32.00 11.99
C ARG A 138 -9.32 31.49 11.76
N ILE A 139 -8.78 30.71 12.71
CA ILE A 139 -7.42 30.16 12.63
C ILE A 139 -7.37 28.72 12.10
N GLU A 140 -8.49 28.17 11.63
CA GLU A 140 -8.57 26.76 11.23
C GLU A 140 -7.58 26.43 10.10
N LEU A 141 -7.37 27.35 9.16
CA LEU A 141 -6.45 27.16 8.04
C LEU A 141 -4.99 27.08 8.53
N GLU A 142 -4.60 27.92 9.47
CA GLU A 142 -3.28 27.93 10.10
C GLU A 142 -3.07 26.69 10.96
N VAL A 143 -4.10 26.25 11.69
CA VAL A 143 -4.06 25.00 12.45
C VAL A 143 -3.87 23.81 11.51
N ARG A 144 -4.62 23.75 10.40
CA ARG A 144 -4.47 22.71 9.37
C ARG A 144 -3.06 22.69 8.79
N ASP A 145 -2.50 23.85 8.45
CA ASP A 145 -1.13 23.95 7.93
C ASP A 145 -0.09 23.49 8.95
N ARG A 146 -0.22 23.91 10.22
CA ARG A 146 0.67 23.47 11.31
C ARG A 146 0.60 21.95 11.54
N ILE A 147 -0.60 21.36 11.51
CA ILE A 147 -0.79 19.90 11.60
C ILE A 147 -0.07 19.19 10.46
N ARG A 148 -0.23 19.65 9.22
CA ARG A 148 0.45 19.08 8.05
C ARG A 148 1.97 19.18 8.16
N ARG A 149 2.49 20.31 8.65
CA ARG A 149 3.94 20.54 8.81
C ARG A 149 4.54 19.75 9.97
N GLY A 150 3.80 19.59 11.06
CA GLY A 150 4.23 18.86 12.26
C GLY A 150 4.09 17.34 12.15
N ALA A 151 3.46 16.83 11.10
CA ALA A 151 3.28 15.39 10.92
C ALA A 151 4.60 14.67 10.61
N ASN A 152 4.89 13.63 11.41
CA ASN A 152 6.00 12.71 11.17
C ASN A 152 5.57 11.53 10.29
N LEU A 153 4.29 11.16 10.28
CA LEU A 153 3.75 10.14 9.38
C LEU A 153 2.78 10.76 8.38
N VAL A 154 3.12 10.70 7.10
CA VAL A 154 2.28 11.23 6.02
C VAL A 154 1.83 10.10 5.11
N PHE A 155 0.53 9.91 4.97
CA PHE A 155 -0.08 8.89 4.12
C PHE A 155 -0.72 9.53 2.88
N ALA A 156 -0.24 9.21 1.69
CA ALA A 156 -0.76 9.77 0.44
C ALA A 156 -0.69 8.74 -0.69
N THR A 157 -1.71 8.69 -1.56
CA THR A 157 -1.63 7.81 -2.74
C THR A 157 -0.50 8.27 -3.66
N THR A 158 0.02 7.41 -4.52
CA THR A 158 1.11 7.78 -5.45
C THR A 158 0.77 9.03 -6.27
N GLY A 159 -0.41 9.05 -6.90
CA GLY A 159 -0.95 10.23 -7.60
C GLY A 159 -1.25 11.42 -6.69
N GLY A 160 -1.44 11.19 -5.39
CA GLY A 160 -1.65 12.22 -4.36
C GLY A 160 -0.36 12.90 -3.91
N CYS A 161 0.83 12.33 -4.16
CA CYS A 161 2.13 12.82 -3.73
C CYS A 161 2.68 13.99 -4.56
N THR A 162 1.81 14.87 -5.07
CA THR A 162 2.26 16.08 -5.75
C THR A 162 2.96 17.03 -4.78
N ARG A 163 3.87 17.88 -5.30
CA ARG A 163 4.57 18.89 -4.48
C ARG A 163 3.60 19.74 -3.65
N ARG A 164 2.45 20.14 -4.21
CA ARG A 164 1.44 20.92 -3.49
C ARG A 164 0.83 20.18 -2.30
N ASN A 165 0.68 18.87 -2.43
CA ASN A 165 -0.06 18.07 -1.47
C ASN A 165 0.81 17.60 -0.30
N VAL A 166 2.04 17.17 -0.57
CA VAL A 166 2.93 16.55 0.44
C VAL A 166 4.14 17.39 0.82
N ALA A 167 4.50 18.43 0.06
CA ALA A 167 5.59 19.30 0.49
C ALA A 167 5.12 20.18 1.66
N THR A 168 5.92 20.21 2.71
CA THR A 168 5.77 21.13 3.84
C THR A 168 6.66 22.33 3.56
N GLY A 169 6.09 23.54 3.48
CA GLY A 169 6.77 24.74 2.98
C GLY A 169 8.18 24.99 3.54
N GLY A 170 9.12 25.31 2.65
CA GLY A 170 10.56 25.52 2.92
C GLY A 170 11.44 24.86 1.85
N THR A 171 12.72 25.25 1.76
CA THR A 171 13.71 24.74 0.79
C THR A 171 14.15 23.29 1.04
N SER A 172 13.71 22.65 2.13
CA SER A 172 14.21 21.35 2.61
C SER A 172 13.16 20.42 3.23
N GLY A 173 11.89 20.53 2.84
CA GLY A 173 10.78 19.69 3.32
C GLY A 173 10.80 18.23 2.82
N GLN A 174 11.97 17.61 2.73
CA GLN A 174 12.14 16.21 2.35
C GLN A 174 11.70 15.28 3.51
N TYR A 175 11.23 14.10 3.13
CA TYR A 175 11.03 12.99 4.04
C TYR A 175 12.34 12.23 4.18
N ASP A 176 12.66 11.83 5.40
CA ASP A 176 13.83 10.99 5.64
C ASP A 176 13.65 9.61 5.03
N TRP A 177 12.40 9.14 4.96
CA TRP A 177 12.07 7.86 4.36
C TRP A 177 10.75 7.88 3.58
N VAL A 178 10.77 7.34 2.37
CA VAL A 178 9.59 7.07 1.55
C VAL A 178 9.39 5.57 1.42
N ILE A 179 8.18 5.11 1.71
CA ILE A 179 7.75 3.73 1.50
C ILE A 179 6.64 3.73 0.47
N VAL A 180 6.76 2.90 -0.56
CA VAL A 180 5.69 2.67 -1.53
C VAL A 180 5.27 1.20 -1.45
N GLU A 181 4.07 0.96 -0.93
CA GLU A 181 3.42 -0.36 -0.99
C GLU A 181 2.67 -0.53 -2.33
N GLU A 182 2.51 -1.77 -2.78
CA GLU A 182 1.96 -2.10 -4.10
C GLU A 182 2.76 -1.44 -5.24
N ALA A 183 4.08 -1.29 -5.05
CA ALA A 183 4.95 -0.62 -6.01
C ALA A 183 4.97 -1.31 -7.39
N ALA A 184 4.69 -2.61 -7.45
CA ALA A 184 4.56 -3.37 -8.69
C ALA A 184 3.32 -3.01 -9.52
N ARG A 185 2.33 -2.34 -8.91
CA ARG A 185 1.07 -1.94 -9.54
C ARG A 185 1.08 -0.47 -10.00
N ALA A 186 2.21 0.22 -9.85
CA ALA A 186 2.33 1.64 -10.17
C ALA A 186 3.26 1.83 -11.37
N TRP A 187 2.86 2.72 -12.28
CA TRP A 187 3.72 3.13 -13.38
C TRP A 187 4.98 3.84 -12.84
N PRO A 188 6.12 3.81 -13.55
CA PRO A 188 7.32 4.54 -13.13
C PRO A 188 7.07 6.04 -12.87
N THR A 189 6.19 6.66 -13.65
CA THR A 189 5.78 8.05 -13.49
C THR A 189 4.97 8.28 -12.21
N GLU A 190 4.13 7.32 -11.81
CA GLU A 190 3.41 7.35 -10.53
C GLU A 190 4.33 7.12 -9.35
N LEU A 191 5.31 6.21 -9.49
CA LEU A 191 6.33 5.96 -8.46
C LEU A 191 7.24 7.16 -8.25
N ALA A 192 7.55 7.93 -9.29
CA ALA A 192 8.38 9.12 -9.17
C ALA A 192 7.77 10.16 -8.22
N LEU A 193 6.45 10.32 -8.20
CA LEU A 193 5.75 11.32 -7.39
C LEU A 193 6.07 11.24 -5.88
N PRO A 194 5.98 10.09 -5.19
CA PRO A 194 6.44 9.97 -3.82
C PRO A 194 7.96 9.97 -3.68
N LEU A 195 8.69 9.32 -4.61
CA LEU A 195 10.14 9.09 -4.45
C LEU A 195 10.97 10.37 -4.46
N VAL A 196 10.59 11.39 -5.25
CA VAL A 196 11.32 12.67 -5.32
C VAL A 196 11.33 13.45 -4.00
N HIS A 197 10.47 13.10 -3.04
CA HIS A 197 10.44 13.77 -1.73
C HIS A 197 11.33 13.08 -0.68
N GLY A 198 11.87 11.89 -0.97
CA GLY A 198 12.58 11.07 0.01
C GLY A 198 14.10 11.10 -0.12
N ARG A 199 14.80 11.04 1.02
CA ARG A 199 16.24 10.74 1.08
C ARG A 199 16.53 9.24 0.96
N ARG A 200 15.60 8.43 1.46
CA ARG A 200 15.64 6.97 1.45
C ARG A 200 14.35 6.41 0.88
N TRP A 201 14.44 5.30 0.15
CA TRP A 201 13.30 4.67 -0.52
C TRP A 201 13.14 3.21 -0.13
N SER A 202 11.90 2.77 -0.02
CA SER A 202 11.56 1.36 0.07
C SER A 202 10.37 1.02 -0.81
N LEU A 203 10.59 0.15 -1.80
CA LEU A 203 9.56 -0.33 -2.70
C LEU A 203 9.12 -1.73 -2.28
N ILE A 204 7.84 -1.91 -2.02
CA ILE A 204 7.26 -3.16 -1.52
C ILE A 204 6.17 -3.60 -2.50
N GLY A 205 6.27 -4.82 -3.02
CA GLY A 205 5.37 -5.24 -4.09
C GLY A 205 5.50 -6.71 -4.46
N ASP A 206 4.80 -7.06 -5.52
CA ASP A 206 4.77 -8.39 -6.12
C ASP A 206 4.42 -8.24 -7.60
N HIS A 207 5.42 -8.43 -8.47
CA HIS A 207 5.27 -8.24 -9.91
C HIS A 207 4.59 -9.43 -10.60
N PHE A 208 4.24 -10.48 -9.86
CA PHE A 208 3.37 -11.56 -10.34
C PHE A 208 1.88 -11.33 -10.00
N GLN A 209 1.55 -10.27 -9.27
CA GLN A 209 0.17 -9.84 -9.03
C GLN A 209 -0.30 -8.90 -10.15
N LEU A 210 -1.40 -8.17 -9.90
CA LEU A 210 -1.97 -7.27 -10.90
C LEU A 210 -0.93 -6.23 -11.37
N PRO A 211 -0.79 -6.06 -12.70
CA PRO A 211 0.09 -5.06 -13.30
C PRO A 211 -0.38 -3.63 -13.03
N ALA A 212 0.37 -2.67 -13.57
CA ALA A 212 -0.07 -1.28 -13.61
C ALA A 212 -1.40 -1.15 -14.39
N PHE A 213 -2.19 -0.14 -14.04
CA PHE A 213 -3.51 0.04 -14.66
C PHE A 213 -3.36 0.23 -16.18
N ASP A 214 -4.13 -0.55 -16.94
CA ASP A 214 -4.22 -0.50 -18.40
C ASP A 214 -2.94 -0.88 -19.16
N GLU A 215 -2.04 -1.63 -18.52
CA GLU A 215 -0.78 -2.12 -19.14
C GLU A 215 -1.00 -2.88 -20.44
N LEU A 216 -2.06 -3.71 -20.51
CA LEU A 216 -2.43 -4.45 -21.73
C LEU A 216 -2.82 -3.55 -22.90
N SER A 217 -3.33 -2.34 -22.66
CA SER A 217 -3.67 -1.40 -23.72
C SER A 217 -2.41 -0.71 -24.24
N VAL A 218 -1.45 -0.42 -23.37
CA VAL A 218 -0.12 0.08 -23.76
C VAL A 218 0.62 -0.96 -24.58
N GLU A 219 0.62 -2.23 -24.17
CA GLU A 219 1.22 -3.32 -24.95
C GLU A 219 0.59 -3.46 -26.33
N ARG A 220 -0.75 -3.42 -26.41
CA ARG A 220 -1.48 -3.47 -27.68
C ARG A 220 -1.19 -2.27 -28.57
N PHE A 221 -1.08 -1.08 -27.99
CA PHE A 221 -0.69 0.13 -28.72
C PHE A 221 0.72 -0.01 -29.32
N LEU A 222 1.71 -0.43 -28.52
CA LEU A 222 3.08 -0.64 -29.00
C LEU A 222 3.18 -1.76 -30.06
N GLN A 223 2.33 -2.79 -29.94
CA GLN A 223 2.21 -3.82 -30.98
C GLN A 223 1.68 -3.22 -32.28
N ALA A 224 0.61 -2.43 -32.23
CA ALA A 224 0.05 -1.76 -33.40
C ALA A 224 1.05 -0.78 -34.04
N CYS A 225 1.87 -0.09 -33.25
CA CYS A 225 2.98 0.75 -33.73
C CYS A 225 3.97 -0.03 -34.60
N THR A 226 4.27 -1.28 -34.24
CA THR A 226 5.22 -2.15 -34.98
C THR A 226 4.70 -2.47 -36.39
N GLU A 227 3.38 -2.51 -36.57
CA GLU A 227 2.71 -2.82 -37.83
C GLU A 227 2.37 -1.56 -38.64
N SER A 228 2.65 -0.38 -38.11
CA SER A 228 2.37 0.91 -38.76
C SER A 228 3.29 1.18 -39.95
N LYS A 229 2.73 1.78 -41.00
CA LYS A 229 3.48 2.32 -42.15
C LYS A 229 3.99 3.74 -41.94
N ASP A 230 3.51 4.41 -40.90
CA ASP A 230 3.97 5.73 -40.49
C ASP A 230 5.32 5.60 -39.76
N GLU A 231 6.34 6.33 -40.20
CA GLU A 231 7.71 6.21 -39.68
C GLU A 231 7.82 6.58 -38.19
N GLU A 232 7.08 7.60 -37.72
CA GLU A 232 7.12 8.02 -36.32
C GLU A 232 6.49 6.96 -35.41
N LEU A 233 5.34 6.40 -35.82
CA LEU A 233 4.71 5.31 -35.09
C LEU A 233 5.55 4.04 -35.12
N ASN A 234 6.16 3.72 -36.26
CA ASN A 234 7.01 2.54 -36.39
C ASN A 234 8.22 2.61 -35.45
N ALA A 235 8.84 3.79 -35.30
CA ALA A 235 9.95 4.00 -34.36
C ALA A 235 9.56 3.68 -32.89
N HIS A 236 8.31 3.93 -32.49
CA HIS A 236 7.83 3.49 -31.17
C HIS A 236 7.68 1.97 -31.08
N GLY A 237 7.27 1.31 -32.16
CA GLY A 237 7.19 -0.14 -32.27
C GLY A 237 8.57 -0.81 -32.18
N GLU A 238 9.57 -0.28 -32.88
CA GLU A 238 10.97 -0.74 -32.80
C GLU A 238 11.52 -0.67 -31.37
N ASN A 239 11.14 0.37 -30.62
CA ASN A 239 11.55 0.57 -29.22
C ASN A 239 10.65 -0.12 -28.19
N ARG A 240 9.67 -0.93 -28.61
CA ARG A 240 8.68 -1.59 -27.73
C ARG A 240 9.33 -2.33 -26.56
N ALA A 241 10.38 -3.12 -26.82
CA ALA A 241 11.05 -3.89 -25.77
C ALA A 241 11.64 -2.99 -24.68
N ALA A 242 12.29 -1.88 -25.08
CA ALA A 242 12.85 -0.91 -24.14
C ALA A 242 11.77 -0.19 -23.32
N TYR A 243 10.61 0.09 -23.91
CA TYR A 243 9.47 0.67 -23.18
C TYR A 243 8.89 -0.29 -22.15
N LEU A 244 8.61 -1.54 -22.53
CA LEU A 244 8.10 -2.55 -21.59
C LEU A 244 9.11 -2.83 -20.47
N GLU A 245 10.39 -2.82 -20.81
CA GLU A 245 11.47 -2.89 -19.84
C GLU A 245 11.43 -1.71 -18.86
N ALA A 246 11.29 -0.47 -19.35
CA ALA A 246 11.18 0.70 -18.49
C ALA A 246 9.91 0.67 -17.61
N PHE A 247 8.79 0.18 -18.15
CA PHE A 247 7.51 0.11 -17.46
C PHE A 247 7.49 -0.95 -16.35
N ASN A 248 8.14 -2.10 -16.54
CA ASN A 248 8.28 -3.13 -15.50
C ASN A 248 9.44 -2.80 -14.52
N LEU A 249 9.50 -1.57 -14.01
CA LEU A 249 10.59 -1.10 -13.16
C LEU A 249 10.75 -1.95 -11.90
N PHE A 250 9.64 -2.26 -11.21
CA PHE A 250 9.68 -3.06 -9.98
C PHE A 250 10.08 -4.51 -10.24
N GLY A 251 9.50 -5.18 -11.25
CA GLY A 251 9.84 -6.56 -11.59
C GLY A 251 11.31 -6.72 -11.99
N ASN A 252 11.82 -5.76 -12.77
CA ASN A 252 13.23 -5.70 -13.15
C ASN A 252 14.21 -5.63 -11.98
N LEU A 253 13.79 -5.13 -10.81
CA LEU A 253 14.61 -5.20 -9.60
C LEU A 253 14.89 -6.66 -9.23
N PHE A 254 13.97 -7.59 -9.44
CA PHE A 254 14.15 -9.00 -9.07
C PHE A 254 14.61 -9.84 -10.25
N ASP A 255 14.01 -9.68 -11.42
CA ASP A 255 14.28 -10.52 -12.60
C ASP A 255 15.70 -10.37 -13.14
N LYS A 256 16.26 -9.15 -13.13
CA LYS A 256 17.61 -8.88 -13.64
C LYS A 256 18.71 -9.07 -12.61
N ARG A 257 18.39 -9.62 -11.43
CA ARG A 257 19.37 -9.85 -10.36
C ARG A 257 20.55 -10.70 -10.81
N ALA A 258 20.30 -11.77 -11.57
CA ALA A 258 21.36 -12.64 -12.08
C ALA A 258 22.34 -11.87 -12.99
N THR A 259 21.81 -11.08 -13.92
CA THR A 259 22.61 -10.25 -14.85
C THR A 259 23.44 -9.22 -14.10
N ARG A 260 22.83 -8.48 -13.17
CA ARG A 260 23.56 -7.49 -12.35
C ARG A 260 24.62 -8.16 -11.49
N ARG A 261 24.34 -9.33 -10.91
CA ARG A 261 25.32 -10.05 -10.10
C ARG A 261 26.55 -10.50 -10.88
N LYS A 262 26.38 -10.93 -12.14
CA LYS A 262 27.48 -11.30 -13.06
C LYS A 262 28.37 -10.11 -13.43
N GLN A 263 27.81 -8.90 -13.50
CA GLN A 263 28.56 -7.68 -13.81
C GLN A 263 29.39 -7.15 -12.63
N ARG A 264 29.19 -7.69 -11.41
CA ARG A 264 29.89 -7.22 -10.21
C ARG A 264 31.24 -7.91 -10.05
N PRO A 265 32.27 -7.20 -9.53
CA PRO A 265 33.59 -7.79 -9.28
C PRO A 265 33.53 -9.05 -8.41
N ALA A 266 34.29 -10.08 -8.79
CA ALA A 266 34.44 -11.34 -8.06
C ALA A 266 35.15 -11.07 -6.71
N GLY A 267 34.38 -10.72 -5.69
CA GLY A 267 34.88 -10.30 -4.37
C GLY A 267 34.03 -9.23 -3.70
N SER A 268 33.10 -8.60 -4.43
CA SER A 268 32.15 -7.66 -3.84
C SER A 268 31.24 -8.38 -2.83
N ARG A 269 31.35 -8.00 -1.55
CA ARG A 269 30.48 -8.47 -0.44
C ARG A 269 29.19 -7.67 -0.31
N LEU A 270 29.00 -6.66 -1.15
CA LEU A 270 27.82 -5.79 -1.09
C LEU A 270 26.59 -6.60 -1.51
N VAL A 271 25.73 -6.94 -0.56
CA VAL A 271 24.45 -7.59 -0.86
C VAL A 271 23.54 -6.58 -1.57
N GLU A 272 22.85 -7.00 -2.64
CA GLU A 272 21.82 -6.11 -3.22
C GLU A 272 20.76 -5.83 -2.15
N PRO A 273 20.25 -4.60 -2.03
CA PRO A 273 19.28 -4.26 -0.99
C PRO A 273 17.87 -4.74 -1.37
N LEU A 274 17.75 -6.00 -1.74
CA LEU A 274 16.54 -6.62 -2.27
C LEU A 274 16.29 -7.94 -1.55
N ASP A 275 15.14 -8.05 -0.89
CA ASP A 275 14.73 -9.29 -0.21
C ASP A 275 13.41 -9.82 -0.76
N GLU A 276 13.17 -11.11 -0.50
CA GLU A 276 11.93 -11.78 -0.87
C GLU A 276 11.39 -12.58 0.32
N LEU A 277 10.09 -12.43 0.60
CA LEU A 277 9.41 -13.20 1.63
C LEU A 277 8.95 -14.55 1.06
N ASP A 278 9.12 -15.64 1.80
CA ASP A 278 8.89 -17.00 1.28
C ASP A 278 7.90 -17.84 2.10
N LEU A 279 7.30 -17.26 3.15
CA LEU A 279 6.34 -17.92 4.02
C LEU A 279 5.02 -17.13 4.05
N GLN A 280 3.92 -17.78 3.69
CA GLN A 280 2.58 -17.17 3.65
C GLN A 280 1.65 -17.68 4.76
N PHE A 281 0.75 -16.80 5.21
CA PHE A 281 -0.12 -16.99 6.37
C PHE A 281 -1.62 -16.84 6.04
N ARG A 282 -2.00 -16.84 4.76
CA ARG A 282 -3.38 -16.58 4.30
C ARG A 282 -4.07 -17.82 3.72
N MET A 283 -3.42 -18.48 2.77
CA MET A 283 -4.02 -19.55 1.96
C MET A 283 -3.82 -20.90 2.64
N HIS A 284 -4.80 -21.81 2.50
CA HIS A 284 -4.61 -23.22 2.83
C HIS A 284 -3.45 -23.81 2.00
N PRO A 285 -2.68 -24.79 2.52
CA PRO A 285 -1.55 -25.40 1.79
C PRO A 285 -1.89 -25.86 0.37
N ASP A 286 -3.06 -26.46 0.14
CA ASP A 286 -3.47 -26.92 -1.19
C ASP A 286 -3.71 -25.78 -2.18
N ILE A 287 -4.27 -24.65 -1.73
CA ILE A 287 -4.45 -23.45 -2.57
C ILE A 287 -3.07 -22.85 -2.87
N CYS A 288 -2.23 -22.71 -1.84
CA CYS A 288 -0.88 -22.15 -1.99
C CYS A 288 -0.02 -22.98 -2.95
N ARG A 289 -0.17 -24.31 -2.95
CA ARG A 289 0.58 -25.21 -3.84
C ARG A 289 0.37 -24.86 -5.31
N ILE A 290 -0.86 -24.52 -5.72
CA ILE A 290 -1.16 -24.15 -7.10
C ILE A 290 -0.58 -22.79 -7.43
N VAL A 291 -0.80 -21.80 -6.56
CA VAL A 291 -0.25 -20.44 -6.74
C VAL A 291 1.28 -20.48 -6.83
N SER A 292 1.93 -21.22 -5.93
CA SER A 292 3.38 -21.38 -5.91
C SER A 292 3.91 -22.06 -7.17
N ARG A 293 3.24 -23.11 -7.64
CA ARG A 293 3.61 -23.83 -8.86
C ARG A 293 3.40 -23.00 -10.13
N ALA A 294 2.38 -22.14 -10.17
CA ALA A 294 2.09 -21.32 -11.34
C ALA A 294 3.07 -20.15 -11.47
N PHE A 295 3.29 -19.40 -10.39
CA PHE A 295 3.97 -18.10 -10.45
C PHE A 295 5.37 -18.09 -9.83
N TYR A 296 5.59 -18.88 -8.77
CA TYR A 296 6.81 -18.77 -7.93
C TYR A 296 7.74 -19.97 -8.11
N ARG A 297 8.11 -20.27 -9.37
CA ARG A 297 8.94 -21.44 -9.72
C ARG A 297 10.43 -21.15 -9.76
N VAL A 298 10.82 -19.90 -9.95
CA VAL A 298 12.22 -19.50 -10.12
C VAL A 298 12.57 -18.53 -9.02
N ARG A 299 13.77 -18.67 -8.46
CA ARG A 299 14.32 -17.72 -7.51
C ARG A 299 15.81 -17.54 -7.78
N ILE A 300 16.28 -16.30 -7.75
CA ILE A 300 17.68 -15.97 -7.97
C ILE A 300 18.35 -15.77 -6.61
N ASP A 301 19.34 -16.59 -6.32
CA ASP A 301 20.10 -16.52 -5.06
C ASP A 301 20.77 -15.14 -4.94
N PRO A 302 20.57 -14.41 -3.83
CA PRO A 302 21.03 -13.04 -3.70
C PRO A 302 22.56 -12.90 -3.64
N ASN A 303 23.28 -13.96 -3.23
CA ASN A 303 24.73 -13.90 -3.02
C ASN A 303 25.50 -14.36 -4.26
N THR A 304 25.01 -15.40 -4.92
CA THR A 304 25.67 -16.05 -6.06
C THR A 304 25.10 -15.59 -7.39
N GLY A 305 23.84 -15.13 -7.44
CA GLY A 305 23.13 -14.85 -8.68
C GLY A 305 22.70 -16.11 -9.43
N GLU A 306 22.86 -17.29 -8.82
CA GLU A 306 22.43 -18.56 -9.39
C GLU A 306 20.90 -18.60 -9.45
N GLU A 307 20.38 -18.93 -10.63
CA GLU A 307 18.97 -19.19 -10.81
C GLU A 307 18.64 -20.61 -10.33
N ARG A 308 17.69 -20.73 -9.40
CA ARG A 308 17.19 -22.01 -8.90
C ARG A 308 15.73 -22.20 -9.31
N ARG A 309 15.43 -23.38 -9.86
CA ARG A 309 14.08 -23.79 -10.24
C ARG A 309 13.50 -24.75 -9.20
N TYR A 310 12.29 -24.45 -8.75
CA TYR A 310 11.51 -25.18 -7.77
C TYR A 310 10.31 -25.81 -8.48
N PRO A 311 10.28 -27.14 -8.69
CA PRO A 311 9.18 -27.81 -9.40
C PRO A 311 7.81 -27.56 -8.74
N ASN A 312 7.78 -27.46 -7.41
CA ASN A 312 6.59 -27.18 -6.61
C ASN A 312 6.42 -25.69 -6.26
N GLY A 313 7.29 -24.84 -6.80
CA GLY A 313 7.49 -23.47 -6.37
C GLY A 313 8.13 -23.34 -4.99
N TRP A 314 8.58 -22.13 -4.66
CA TRP A 314 9.33 -21.83 -3.43
C TRP A 314 8.50 -21.16 -2.32
N LEU A 315 7.25 -20.78 -2.60
CA LEU A 315 6.36 -20.17 -1.61
C LEU A 315 5.82 -21.23 -0.64
N ARG A 316 6.18 -21.11 0.63
CA ARG A 316 5.81 -22.04 1.70
C ARG A 316 4.60 -21.53 2.47
N THR A 317 3.85 -22.46 3.06
CA THR A 317 2.67 -22.15 3.89
C THR A 317 2.99 -22.34 5.36
N HIS A 318 2.58 -21.39 6.21
CA HIS A 318 2.57 -21.61 7.65
C HIS A 318 1.36 -22.47 8.03
N GLU A 319 1.57 -23.78 8.11
CA GLU A 319 0.49 -24.78 8.21
C GLU A 319 -0.34 -24.62 9.48
N GLU A 320 0.29 -24.38 10.63
CA GLU A 320 -0.42 -24.27 11.93
C GLU A 320 -1.53 -23.21 11.93
N THR A 321 -1.33 -22.12 11.18
CA THR A 321 -2.32 -21.03 11.12
C THR A 321 -3.32 -21.18 9.99
N THR A 322 -3.02 -21.98 8.95
CA THR A 322 -3.75 -21.99 7.68
C THR A 322 -4.38 -23.32 7.31
N ALA A 323 -3.84 -24.45 7.79
CA ALA A 323 -4.37 -25.80 7.57
C ALA A 323 -5.56 -26.10 8.52
N LYS A 324 -6.46 -25.12 8.67
CA LYS A 324 -7.65 -25.25 9.51
C LYS A 324 -8.82 -25.77 8.69
N PRO A 325 -9.65 -26.69 9.23
CA PRO A 325 -10.88 -27.10 8.58
C PRO A 325 -11.78 -25.89 8.30
N HIS A 326 -12.31 -25.81 7.09
CA HIS A 326 -13.21 -24.73 6.67
C HIS A 326 -14.65 -24.90 7.19
N GLY A 327 -14.96 -26.00 7.90
CA GLY A 327 -16.27 -26.24 8.50
C GLY A 327 -17.39 -26.56 7.50
N ILE A 328 -17.07 -26.77 6.22
CA ILE A 328 -18.05 -27.20 5.21
C ILE A 328 -18.10 -28.72 5.22
N HIS A 329 -19.28 -29.25 5.48
CA HIS A 329 -19.57 -30.68 5.60
C HIS A 329 -20.48 -31.18 4.48
N SER A 330 -21.26 -30.30 3.84
CA SER A 330 -22.14 -30.61 2.71
C SER A 330 -21.90 -29.65 1.54
N PRO A 331 -21.99 -30.13 0.29
CA PRO A 331 -22.07 -31.54 -0.11
C PRO A 331 -20.76 -32.31 0.19
N ASN A 332 -20.84 -33.63 0.36
CA ASN A 332 -19.70 -34.47 0.80
C ASN A 332 -18.45 -34.35 -0.10
N VAL A 333 -18.66 -34.04 -1.39
CA VAL A 333 -17.58 -33.73 -2.36
C VAL A 333 -16.72 -32.54 -1.93
N LEU A 334 -17.28 -31.58 -1.19
CA LEU A 334 -16.55 -30.42 -0.64
C LEU A 334 -16.04 -30.66 0.78
N ALA A 335 -16.44 -31.74 1.43
CA ALA A 335 -16.04 -32.02 2.80
C ALA A 335 -14.51 -32.19 2.88
N ARG A 336 -13.87 -31.41 3.76
CA ARG A 336 -12.42 -31.42 3.99
C ARG A 336 -11.56 -31.08 2.75
N ARG A 337 -12.14 -30.50 1.70
CA ARG A 337 -11.39 -30.05 0.51
C ARG A 337 -11.29 -28.54 0.50
N ALA A 338 -10.08 -28.03 0.65
CA ALA A 338 -9.82 -26.60 0.58
C ALA A 338 -9.91 -26.02 -0.85
N LEU A 339 -9.88 -26.88 -1.86
CA LEU A 339 -10.01 -26.49 -3.26
C LEU A 339 -10.73 -27.57 -4.05
N VAL A 340 -11.66 -27.13 -4.90
CA VAL A 340 -12.37 -27.97 -5.86
C VAL A 340 -12.46 -27.24 -7.19
N TRP A 341 -12.22 -27.96 -8.28
CA TRP A 341 -12.50 -27.50 -9.63
C TRP A 341 -13.86 -28.05 -10.04
N LEU A 342 -14.80 -27.16 -10.39
CA LEU A 342 -16.11 -27.54 -10.90
C LEU A 342 -16.07 -27.39 -12.41
N ASP A 343 -15.98 -28.52 -13.08
CA ASP A 343 -16.03 -28.59 -14.53
C ASP A 343 -17.48 -28.39 -14.99
N THR A 344 -17.69 -27.38 -15.83
CA THR A 344 -18.99 -27.00 -16.39
C THR A 344 -19.11 -27.34 -17.87
N GLU A 345 -18.13 -28.04 -18.45
CA GLU A 345 -18.18 -28.51 -19.82
C GLU A 345 -19.38 -29.45 -20.04
N GLY A 346 -20.16 -29.19 -21.10
CA GLY A 346 -21.34 -30.00 -21.44
C GLY A 346 -22.56 -29.81 -20.53
N VAL A 347 -22.52 -28.85 -19.59
CA VAL A 347 -23.69 -28.48 -18.78
C VAL A 347 -24.58 -27.49 -19.56
N GLU A 348 -25.90 -27.61 -19.39
CA GLU A 348 -26.86 -26.73 -20.06
C GLU A 348 -26.63 -25.27 -19.64
N ASP A 349 -26.64 -24.36 -20.63
CA ASP A 349 -26.43 -22.91 -20.47
C ASP A 349 -25.10 -22.47 -19.84
N THR A 350 -24.10 -23.34 -19.74
CA THR A 350 -22.75 -22.98 -19.26
C THR A 350 -21.74 -22.74 -20.37
N ASN A 351 -22.14 -22.88 -21.64
CA ASN A 351 -21.26 -22.62 -22.78
C ASN A 351 -20.71 -21.19 -22.76
N ASP A 352 -19.45 -21.02 -23.17
CA ASP A 352 -18.79 -19.72 -23.28
C ASP A 352 -19.61 -18.75 -24.16
N GLN A 353 -20.16 -17.73 -23.52
CA GLN A 353 -20.82 -16.63 -24.21
C GLN A 353 -19.81 -15.49 -24.40
N ARG A 354 -19.91 -14.73 -25.50
CA ARG A 354 -19.14 -13.47 -25.68
C ARG A 354 -19.55 -12.36 -24.70
N ALA A 355 -20.31 -12.69 -23.65
CA ALA A 355 -20.82 -11.77 -22.64
C ALA A 355 -19.95 -11.82 -21.37
N TRP A 356 -19.91 -10.73 -20.63
CA TRP A 356 -19.24 -10.61 -19.33
C TRP A 356 -19.92 -11.42 -18.19
N LYS A 357 -20.80 -12.38 -18.52
CA LYS A 357 -21.57 -13.19 -17.58
C LYS A 357 -21.94 -14.55 -18.18
N ASN A 358 -22.08 -15.55 -17.31
CA ASN A 358 -22.55 -16.89 -17.64
C ASN A 358 -23.70 -17.26 -16.66
N GLU A 359 -24.93 -17.29 -17.17
CA GLU A 359 -26.12 -17.52 -16.34
C GLU A 359 -26.19 -18.97 -15.83
N GLY A 360 -25.73 -19.95 -16.61
CA GLY A 360 -25.65 -21.35 -16.19
C GLY A 360 -24.70 -21.53 -15.01
N GLU A 361 -23.48 -20.96 -15.10
CA GLU A 361 -22.51 -20.98 -14.00
C GLU A 361 -23.04 -20.25 -12.77
N ALA A 362 -23.70 -19.10 -12.93
CA ALA A 362 -24.30 -18.37 -11.82
C ALA A 362 -25.35 -19.19 -11.07
N ARG A 363 -26.20 -19.94 -11.80
CA ARG A 363 -27.18 -20.86 -11.19
C ARG A 363 -26.51 -22.03 -10.48
N LEU A 364 -25.45 -22.61 -11.05
CA LEU A 364 -24.68 -23.69 -10.42
C LEU A 364 -24.03 -23.22 -9.12
N ILE A 365 -23.37 -22.06 -9.14
CA ILE A 365 -22.75 -21.45 -7.96
C ILE A 365 -23.81 -21.19 -6.90
N ARG A 366 -24.96 -20.61 -7.27
CA ARG A 366 -26.07 -20.39 -6.34
C ARG A 366 -26.54 -21.69 -5.69
N THR A 367 -26.78 -22.72 -6.50
CA THR A 367 -27.21 -24.05 -6.03
C THR A 367 -26.19 -24.66 -5.07
N LEU A 368 -24.89 -24.49 -5.37
CA LEU A 368 -23.82 -24.96 -4.51
C LEU A 368 -23.84 -24.24 -3.16
N LEU A 369 -23.90 -22.90 -3.19
CA LEU A 369 -23.94 -22.04 -2.00
C LEU A 369 -25.14 -22.36 -1.10
N GLU A 370 -26.32 -22.61 -1.67
CA GLU A 370 -27.53 -23.02 -0.93
C GLU A 370 -27.37 -24.39 -0.23
N ARG A 371 -26.46 -25.24 -0.72
CA ARG A 371 -26.18 -26.58 -0.16
C ARG A 371 -24.98 -26.62 0.78
N LEU A 372 -24.20 -25.53 0.86
CA LEU A 372 -23.10 -25.40 1.80
C LEU A 372 -23.64 -25.39 3.22
N ARG A 373 -23.28 -26.42 3.99
CA ARG A 373 -23.56 -26.52 5.43
C ARG A 373 -22.30 -26.83 6.19
#